data_AF-A0A7S2AF61-F1
#
_entry.id   AF-A0A7S2AF61-F1
#
_cell.length_a   1.000
_cell.length_b   1.000
_cell.length_c   1.000
_cell.angle_alpha   90.00
_cell.angle_beta   90.00
_cell.angle_gamma   90.00
#
_symmetry.space_group_name_H-M   'P 1'
#
loop_
_entity.id
_entity.type
_entity.pdbx_description
1 polymer ?
#
loop_
_entity_poly.entity_id
_entity_poly.type
_entity_poly.pdbx_seq_one_letter_code
_entity_poly.pdbx_strand_id
1 'polypeptide(L)'
;NGRALDGPVQPGAYFEIQRMWSDGDIVEVSFPPSLWAEPLNDYHAEYNATMAFMYGPLVLAGVNIETDIFVPKSQDYRARPSSFITRTSTTKLEFEATASDGRRMSMIPLRDVMLEPYAVYFMTAGTKPAQARLPYCPRSPPPTAVPHTLYS
;
A
#
# COMPACT_ATOMS: atom_id res chain seq x y z
N ASN A 1 7.81 -30.92 14.31
CA ASN A 1 7.33 -32.17 14.96
C ASN A 1 6.60 -31.87 16.27
N GLY A 2 5.63 -30.95 16.29
CA GLY A 2 4.82 -30.64 17.49
C GLY A 2 5.55 -29.98 18.68
N ARG A 3 6.88 -30.06 18.77
CA ARG A 3 7.67 -29.34 19.77
C ARG A 3 7.89 -27.89 19.36
N ALA A 4 7.41 -26.95 20.17
CA ALA A 4 7.74 -25.53 20.03
C ALA A 4 9.25 -25.31 20.17
N LEU A 5 9.80 -24.46 19.31
CA LEU A 5 11.20 -24.03 19.37
C LEU A 5 11.25 -22.62 19.98
N ASP A 6 12.05 -22.48 21.02
CA ASP A 6 12.30 -21.19 21.66
C ASP A 6 13.55 -20.55 21.06
N GLY A 7 13.54 -19.22 20.93
CA GLY A 7 14.68 -18.46 20.45
C GLY A 7 14.31 -17.01 20.10
N PRO A 8 15.31 -16.15 19.86
CA PRO A 8 15.04 -14.77 19.46
C PRO A 8 14.41 -14.75 18.07
N VAL A 9 13.15 -14.31 18.00
CA VAL A 9 12.47 -14.01 16.73
C VAL A 9 12.56 -12.51 16.51
N GLN A 10 13.36 -12.09 15.52
CA GLN A 10 13.53 -10.70 15.15
C GLN A 10 12.95 -10.44 13.75
N PRO A 11 12.17 -9.37 13.55
CA PRO A 11 11.74 -8.97 12.21
C PRO A 11 12.95 -8.77 11.27
N GLY A 12 12.85 -9.26 10.04
CA GLY A 12 13.91 -9.11 9.04
C GLY A 12 15.13 -10.03 9.23
N ALA A 13 15.05 -11.00 10.14
CA ALA A 13 16.11 -11.98 10.38
C ALA A 13 15.66 -13.42 10.07
N TYR A 14 16.62 -14.34 10.02
CA TYR A 14 16.37 -15.77 9.90
C TYR A 14 16.31 -16.42 11.28
N PHE A 15 15.39 -17.36 11.46
CA PHE A 15 15.37 -18.27 12.61
C PHE A 15 16.07 -19.57 12.21
N GLU A 16 17.20 -19.86 12.84
CA GLU A 16 18.03 -21.02 12.50
C GLU A 16 17.60 -22.26 13.30
N ILE A 17 17.43 -23.40 12.61
CA ILE A 17 17.13 -24.70 13.24
C ILE A 17 18.30 -25.65 12.95
N GLN A 18 19.22 -25.77 13.90
CA GLN A 18 20.37 -26.67 13.80
C GLN A 18 20.04 -28.05 14.35
N ARG A 19 19.80 -29.03 13.46
CA ARG A 19 19.61 -30.44 13.81
C ARG A 19 19.96 -31.35 12.63
N MET A 20 20.03 -32.66 12.89
CA MET A 20 19.97 -33.66 11.83
C MET A 20 18.51 -33.81 11.37
N TRP A 21 18.31 -33.72 10.06
CA TRP A 21 17.01 -33.91 9.41
C TRP A 21 16.88 -35.35 8.93
N SER A 22 15.68 -35.89 9.11
CA SER A 22 15.29 -37.22 8.64
C SER A 22 13.99 -37.14 7.87
N ASP A 23 13.75 -38.13 7.00
CA ASP A 23 12.49 -38.26 6.28
C ASP A 23 11.30 -38.25 7.25
N GLY A 24 10.31 -37.42 6.94
CA GLY A 24 9.11 -37.24 7.77
C GLY A 24 9.21 -36.15 8.84
N ASP A 25 10.35 -35.47 9.00
CA ASP A 25 10.42 -34.25 9.82
C ASP A 25 9.54 -33.14 9.22
N ILE A 26 8.77 -32.46 10.09
CA ILE A 26 7.85 -31.37 9.73
C ILE A 26 8.20 -30.12 10.52
N VAL A 27 8.28 -28.98 9.82
CA VAL A 27 8.40 -27.64 10.41
C VAL A 27 7.10 -26.89 10.17
N GLU A 28 6.52 -26.37 11.25
CA GLU A 28 5.32 -25.55 11.21
C GLU A 28 5.68 -24.14 11.68
N VAL A 29 5.25 -23.12 10.91
CA VAL A 29 5.52 -21.72 11.21
C VAL A 29 4.21 -20.93 11.07
N SER A 30 3.94 -20.04 12.01
CA SER A 30 2.76 -19.17 12.00
C SER A 30 3.17 -17.71 12.05
N PHE A 31 2.69 -16.93 11.08
CA PHE A 31 2.82 -15.48 11.04
C PHE A 31 1.43 -14.86 10.99
N PRO A 32 0.83 -14.53 12.14
CA PRO A 32 -0.49 -13.90 12.16
C PRO A 32 -0.43 -12.53 11.46
N PRO A 33 -1.14 -12.34 10.32
CA PRO A 33 -1.15 -11.05 9.64
C PRO A 33 -1.89 -10.01 10.49
N SER A 34 -1.32 -8.80 10.55
CA SER A 34 -1.88 -7.66 11.27
C SER A 34 -2.12 -6.48 10.34
N LEU A 35 -3.01 -5.58 10.74
CA LEU A 35 -3.21 -4.30 10.05
C LEU A 35 -2.15 -3.29 10.50
N TRP A 36 -1.50 -2.64 9.54
CA TRP A 36 -0.55 -1.55 9.79
C TRP A 36 -0.69 -0.48 8.68
N ALA A 37 -0.16 0.71 8.95
CA ALA A 37 -0.23 1.87 8.04
C ALA A 37 1.17 2.35 7.71
N GLU A 38 1.38 2.73 6.45
CA GLU A 38 2.67 3.16 5.91
C GLU A 38 2.50 4.56 5.33
N PRO A 39 3.20 5.58 5.86
CA PRO A 39 3.19 6.90 5.26
C PRO A 39 3.86 6.86 3.89
N LEU A 40 3.39 7.70 2.98
CA LEU A 40 4.15 7.96 1.76
C LEU A 40 5.49 8.59 2.15
N ASN A 41 6.59 7.96 1.71
CA ASN A 41 7.94 8.46 1.95
C ASN A 41 8.26 9.60 0.97
N ASP A 42 7.68 10.78 1.23
CA ASP A 42 7.93 12.00 0.47
C ASP A 42 8.43 13.12 1.42
N TYR A 43 9.41 13.89 0.96
CA TYR A 43 10.02 15.01 1.68
C TYR A 43 9.16 16.29 1.64
N HIS A 44 8.14 16.31 0.78
CA HIS A 44 7.18 17.39 0.64
C HIS A 44 6.15 17.38 1.78
N ALA A 45 6.10 18.47 2.56
CA ALA A 45 5.22 18.60 3.73
C ALA A 45 3.74 18.41 3.38
N GLU A 46 3.36 18.75 2.16
CA GLU A 46 2.03 18.66 1.61
C GLU A 46 1.55 17.22 1.34
N TYR A 47 2.45 16.23 1.32
CA TYR A 47 2.10 14.80 1.20
C TYR A 47 2.25 14.02 2.51
N ASN A 48 2.61 14.68 3.63
CA ASN A 48 2.83 14.05 4.94
C ASN A 48 1.56 13.35 5.53
N ALA A 49 0.39 13.63 4.97
CA ALA A 49 -0.87 12.97 5.31
C ALA A 49 -1.32 11.92 4.27
N THR A 50 -0.42 11.48 3.40
CA THR A 50 -0.69 10.42 2.43
C THR A 50 -0.30 9.08 3.04
N MET A 51 -1.25 8.14 3.13
CA MET A 51 -1.04 6.85 3.81
C MET A 51 -1.50 5.69 2.94
N ALA A 52 -0.77 4.58 3.00
CA ALA A 52 -1.24 3.26 2.58
C ALA A 52 -1.62 2.42 3.81
N PHE A 53 -2.54 1.48 3.62
CA PHE A 53 -2.93 0.51 4.65
C PHE A 53 -2.64 -0.91 4.17
N MET A 54 -2.18 -1.77 5.08
CA MET A 54 -1.70 -3.10 4.74
C MET A 54 -2.22 -4.14 5.71
N TYR A 55 -2.32 -5.39 5.25
CA TYR A 55 -2.64 -6.56 6.05
C TYR A 55 -1.53 -7.61 5.89
N GLY A 56 -0.68 -7.75 6.91
CA GLY A 56 0.59 -8.47 6.76
C GLY A 56 1.41 -7.86 5.62
N PRO A 57 1.92 -8.66 4.66
CA PRO A 57 2.68 -8.13 3.53
C PRO A 57 1.81 -7.55 2.41
N LEU A 58 0.48 -7.53 2.55
CA LEU A 58 -0.44 -7.19 1.47
C LEU A 58 -0.87 -5.73 1.56
N VAL A 59 -0.63 -4.98 0.50
CA VAL A 59 -1.16 -3.63 0.36
C VAL A 59 -2.66 -3.70 0.08
N LEU A 60 -3.46 -2.95 0.83
CA LEU A 60 -4.89 -2.83 0.63
C LEU A 60 -5.19 -1.65 -0.30
N ALA A 61 -6.01 -1.90 -1.30
CA ALA A 61 -6.53 -0.92 -2.22
C ALA A 61 -8.01 -0.68 -1.91
N GLY A 62 -8.41 0.58 -1.84
CA GLY A 62 -9.81 0.99 -1.83
C GLY A 62 -10.35 0.88 -3.24
N VAL A 63 -11.45 0.16 -3.43
CA VAL A 63 -12.04 -0.14 -4.75
C VAL A 63 -13.41 0.48 -4.92
N ASN A 64 -13.83 0.69 -6.17
CA ASN A 64 -15.10 1.35 -6.51
C ASN A 64 -15.22 2.74 -5.88
N ILE A 65 -14.10 3.46 -5.82
CA ILE A 65 -14.01 4.77 -5.20
C ILE A 65 -14.06 5.89 -6.24
N GLU A 66 -14.62 7.03 -5.85
CA GLU A 66 -14.59 8.26 -6.65
C GLU A 66 -13.44 9.20 -6.23
N THR A 67 -12.90 9.00 -5.02
CA THR A 67 -11.87 9.86 -4.44
C THR A 67 -10.87 9.09 -3.57
N ASP A 68 -9.61 9.51 -3.64
CA ASP A 68 -8.50 9.12 -2.76
C ASP A 68 -8.53 9.86 -1.40
N ILE A 69 -9.48 10.78 -1.18
CA ILE A 69 -9.65 11.48 0.09
C ILE A 69 -10.44 10.60 1.07
N PHE A 70 -9.77 10.20 2.14
CA PHE A 70 -10.34 9.36 3.18
C PHE A 70 -9.74 9.74 4.54
N VAL A 71 -10.54 10.43 5.36
CA VAL A 71 -10.17 10.77 6.75
C VAL A 71 -10.63 9.63 7.65
N PRO A 72 -9.72 8.86 8.28
CA PRO A 72 -10.12 7.73 9.11
C PRO A 72 -10.95 8.16 10.32
N LYS A 73 -11.88 7.30 10.77
CA LYS A 73 -12.72 7.57 11.95
C LYS A 73 -11.95 7.77 13.26
N SER A 74 -10.75 7.20 13.37
CA SER A 74 -9.91 7.23 14.57
C SER A 74 -8.75 8.20 14.40
N GLN A 75 -8.42 9.00 15.42
CA GLN A 75 -7.25 9.89 15.39
C GLN A 75 -5.92 9.10 15.45
N ASP A 76 -5.94 7.89 16.01
CA ASP A 76 -4.77 7.00 16.10
C ASP A 76 -4.60 6.09 14.87
N TYR A 77 -5.18 6.48 13.73
CA TYR A 77 -5.26 5.64 12.53
C TYR A 77 -3.90 5.11 12.05
N ARG A 78 -2.80 5.82 12.32
CA ARG A 78 -1.43 5.40 11.97
C ARG A 78 -0.97 4.23 12.84
N ALA A 79 -1.17 4.32 14.14
CA ALA A 79 -0.71 3.32 15.10
C ALA A 79 -1.66 2.12 15.21
N ARG A 80 -2.97 2.33 14.97
CA ARG A 80 -4.00 1.30 15.12
C ARG A 80 -5.00 1.31 13.97
N PRO A 81 -4.64 0.84 12.76
CA PRO A 81 -5.57 0.84 11.64
C PRO A 81 -6.79 -0.07 11.84
N SER A 82 -6.67 -1.09 12.69
CA SER A 82 -7.80 -1.94 13.13
C SER A 82 -8.92 -1.17 13.84
N SER A 83 -8.70 0.08 14.27
CA SER A 83 -9.74 0.92 14.87
C SER A 83 -10.79 1.41 13.88
N PHE A 84 -10.49 1.38 12.57
CA PHE A 84 -11.42 1.82 11.52
C PHE A 84 -11.49 0.89 10.31
N ILE A 85 -10.55 -0.06 10.17
CA ILE A 85 -10.56 -1.11 9.13
C ILE A 85 -10.93 -2.44 9.78
N THR A 86 -11.97 -3.09 9.27
CA THR A 86 -12.42 -4.40 9.72
C THR A 86 -12.45 -5.38 8.56
N ARG A 87 -11.94 -6.60 8.77
CA ARG A 87 -12.10 -7.68 7.80
C ARG A 87 -13.54 -8.20 7.85
N THR A 88 -14.23 -8.23 6.71
CA THR A 88 -15.66 -8.58 6.63
C THR A 88 -15.91 -10.05 6.33
N SER A 89 -14.88 -10.80 5.94
CA SER A 89 -14.97 -12.23 5.57
C SER A 89 -13.96 -13.08 6.33
N THR A 90 -14.32 -14.32 6.66
CA THR A 90 -13.42 -15.31 7.25
C THR A 90 -12.61 -16.06 6.19
N THR A 91 -13.15 -16.23 4.99
CA THR A 91 -12.56 -17.02 3.89
C THR A 91 -11.90 -16.18 2.82
N LYS A 92 -12.26 -14.89 2.72
CA LYS A 92 -11.69 -13.94 1.75
C LYS A 92 -10.98 -12.79 2.45
N LEU A 93 -10.07 -12.14 1.74
CA LEU A 93 -9.38 -10.93 2.19
C LEU A 93 -10.18 -9.71 1.72
N GLU A 94 -11.34 -9.51 2.33
CA GLU A 94 -12.21 -8.37 2.08
C GLU A 94 -12.31 -7.54 3.37
N PHE A 95 -12.19 -6.23 3.22
CA PHE A 95 -12.14 -5.29 4.33
C PHE A 95 -13.09 -4.12 4.09
N GLU A 96 -13.57 -3.54 5.18
CA GLU A 96 -14.33 -2.30 5.18
C GLU A 96 -13.64 -1.28 6.08
N ALA A 97 -13.33 -0.11 5.51
CA ALA A 97 -12.79 1.03 6.22
C ALA A 97 -13.88 2.08 6.47
N THR A 98 -13.93 2.64 7.69
CA THR A 98 -14.90 3.69 8.06
C THR A 98 -14.20 5.04 8.21
N ALA A 99 -14.66 6.05 7.49
CA ALA A 99 -14.20 7.43 7.59
C ALA A 99 -14.86 8.17 8.78
N SER A 100 -14.32 9.33 9.15
CA SER A 100 -14.83 10.19 10.21
C SER A 100 -16.23 10.74 9.95
N ASP A 101 -16.61 10.87 8.67
CA ASP A 101 -17.94 11.26 8.21
C ASP A 101 -18.94 10.08 8.17
N GLY A 102 -18.49 8.87 8.51
CA GLY A 102 -19.29 7.63 8.48
C GLY A 102 -19.31 6.93 7.12
N ARG A 103 -18.69 7.49 6.09
CA ARG A 103 -18.57 6.84 4.77
C ARG A 103 -17.76 5.55 4.90
N ARG A 104 -18.22 4.51 4.22
CA ARG A 104 -17.57 3.20 4.17
C ARG A 104 -16.84 3.05 2.85
N MET A 105 -15.69 2.39 2.90
CA MET A 105 -14.88 2.07 1.73
C MET A 105 -14.53 0.59 1.76
N SER A 106 -14.87 -0.10 0.67
CA SER A 106 -14.43 -1.47 0.44
C SER A 106 -12.96 -1.50 0.10
N MET A 107 -12.23 -2.40 0.74
CA MET A 107 -10.80 -2.59 0.53
C MET A 107 -10.49 -4.07 0.26
N ILE A 108 -9.62 -4.32 -0.70
CA ILE A 108 -9.11 -5.65 -1.06
C ILE A 108 -7.58 -5.59 -1.26
N PRO A 109 -6.85 -6.71 -1.19
CA PRO A 109 -5.44 -6.73 -1.58
C PRO A 109 -5.26 -6.19 -3.00
N LEU A 110 -4.26 -5.36 -3.21
CA LEU A 110 -3.97 -4.74 -4.51
C LEU A 110 -3.87 -5.77 -5.65
N ARG A 111 -3.30 -6.94 -5.38
CA ARG A 111 -3.18 -8.05 -6.35
C ARG A 111 -4.51 -8.62 -6.83
N ASP A 112 -5.60 -8.35 -6.12
CA ASP A 112 -6.95 -8.84 -6.42
C ASP A 112 -7.78 -7.76 -7.15
N VAL A 113 -7.24 -6.54 -7.31
CA VAL A 113 -7.86 -5.47 -8.11
C VAL A 113 -7.69 -5.76 -9.60
N MET A 114 -8.76 -5.59 -10.38
CA MET A 114 -8.75 -5.91 -11.81
C MET A 114 -9.11 -4.70 -12.68
N LEU A 115 -10.39 -4.35 -12.74
CA LEU A 115 -10.91 -3.37 -13.70
C LEU A 115 -11.56 -2.16 -13.01
N GLU A 116 -11.72 -2.20 -11.70
CA GLU A 116 -12.37 -1.19 -10.90
C GLU A 116 -11.43 0.02 -10.69
N PRO A 117 -11.97 1.24 -10.62
CA PRO A 117 -11.20 2.37 -10.12
C PRO A 117 -10.76 2.10 -8.68
N TYR A 118 -9.49 2.36 -8.40
CA TYR A 118 -8.88 2.09 -7.10
C TYR A 118 -7.89 3.17 -6.67
N ALA A 119 -7.66 3.26 -5.37
CA ALA A 119 -6.52 3.96 -4.80
C ALA A 119 -5.84 3.10 -3.73
N VAL A 120 -4.53 3.26 -3.64
CA VAL A 120 -3.68 2.64 -2.62
C VAL A 120 -3.29 3.65 -1.56
N TYR A 121 -3.02 4.87 -2.00
CA TYR A 121 -2.63 5.98 -1.16
C TYR A 121 -3.84 6.89 -0.92
N PHE A 122 -4.10 7.17 0.35
CA PHE A 122 -5.22 7.98 0.78
C PHE A 122 -4.75 9.27 1.41
N MET A 123 -5.41 10.37 1.07
CA MET A 123 -5.21 11.68 1.70
C MET A 123 -6.00 11.73 3.01
N THR A 124 -5.33 11.46 4.13
CA THR A 124 -5.95 11.37 5.47
C THR A 124 -6.17 12.71 6.15
N ALA A 125 -5.60 13.80 5.60
CA ALA A 125 -5.87 15.17 6.05
C ALA A 125 -7.18 15.76 5.49
N GLY A 126 -7.88 15.03 4.60
CA GLY A 126 -9.17 15.47 4.05
C GLY A 126 -9.06 16.48 2.90
N THR A 127 -7.86 16.93 2.57
CA THR A 127 -7.59 17.84 1.45
C THR A 127 -6.45 17.29 0.60
N LYS A 128 -6.55 17.51 -0.71
CA LYS A 128 -5.47 17.19 -1.64
C LYS A 128 -4.54 18.41 -1.75
N PRO A 129 -3.22 18.22 -1.76
CA PRO A 129 -2.32 19.32 -2.04
C PRO A 129 -2.62 19.93 -3.41
N ALA A 130 -2.45 21.24 -3.53
CA ALA A 130 -2.64 21.93 -4.79
C ALA A 130 -1.66 21.34 -5.82
N GLN A 131 -2.18 20.77 -6.90
CA GLN A 131 -1.32 20.27 -7.96
C GLN A 131 -0.65 21.45 -8.65
N ALA A 132 0.69 21.43 -8.69
CA ALA A 132 1.44 22.39 -9.47
C ALA A 132 0.95 22.30 -10.92
N ARG A 133 0.50 23.42 -11.48
CA ARG A 133 0.30 23.53 -12.92
C ARG A 133 1.68 23.48 -13.55
N LEU A 134 2.14 22.29 -13.95
CA LEU A 134 3.34 22.19 -14.77
C LEU A 134 3.02 22.96 -16.06
N PRO A 135 3.72 24.08 -16.35
CA PRO A 135 3.56 24.71 -17.65
C PRO A 135 3.92 23.67 -18.70
N TYR A 136 3.00 23.43 -19.63
CA TYR A 136 3.27 22.60 -20.78
C TYR A 136 4.54 23.12 -21.46
N CYS A 137 5.61 22.34 -21.47
CA CYS A 137 6.76 22.59 -22.33
C CYS A 137 6.38 22.10 -23.74
N PRO A 138 6.07 23.00 -24.71
CA PRO A 138 5.92 22.55 -26.09
C PRO A 138 7.22 21.89 -26.54
N ARG A 139 7.09 20.77 -27.27
CA ARG A 139 8.20 20.03 -27.88
C ARG A 139 9.22 20.99 -28.50
N SER A 140 10.50 20.65 -28.34
CA SER A 140 11.59 21.27 -29.10
C SER A 140 11.20 21.40 -30.59
N PRO A 141 11.45 22.55 -31.23
CA PRO A 141 11.19 22.68 -32.66
C PRO A 141 11.97 21.60 -33.43
N PRO A 142 11.41 21.05 -34.52
CA PRO A 142 12.12 20.07 -35.33
C PRO A 142 13.44 20.68 -35.83
N PRO A 143 14.51 19.88 -36.00
CA PRO A 143 15.78 20.38 -36.48
C PRO A 143 15.58 21.04 -37.85
N THR A 144 16.04 22.28 -37.98
CA THR A 144 16.02 23.04 -39.23
C THR A 144 16.77 22.25 -40.28
N ALA A 145 16.09 21.89 -41.39
CA ALA A 145 16.73 21.19 -42.50
C ALA A 145 17.86 22.07 -43.05
N VAL A 146 19.08 21.54 -43.03
CA VAL A 146 20.25 22.14 -43.67
C VAL A 146 20.06 21.97 -45.19
N PRO A 147 20.06 23.04 -46.01
CA PRO A 147 19.96 22.87 -47.46
C PRO A 147 21.26 22.24 -47.97
N HIS A 148 21.17 21.01 -48.46
CA HIS A 148 22.24 20.39 -49.25
C HIS A 148 22.35 21.14 -50.58
N THR A 149 23.40 21.96 -50.72
CA THR A 149 23.78 22.54 -52.00
C THR A 149 24.41 21.43 -52.85
N LEU A 150 23.67 20.94 -53.85
CA LEU A 150 24.23 20.07 -54.88
C LEU A 150 25.19 20.88 -55.74
N TYR A 151 26.45 20.44 -55.81
CA TYR A 151 27.45 20.93 -56.75
C TYR A 151 26.97 20.68 -58.19
N SER A 152 27.17 21.67 -59.07
CA SER A 152 27.24 21.50 -60.53
C SER A 152 28.65 21.79 -60.97
#